data_AF-A0A955SKJ8-F1
#
_entry.id   AF-A0A955SKJ8-F1
#
_cell.length_a   1.000
_cell.length_b   1.000
_cell.length_c   1.000
_cell.angle_alpha   90.00
_cell.angle_beta   90.00
_cell.angle_gamma   90.00
#
_symmetry.space_group_name_H-M   'P 1'
#
loop_
_entity.id
_entity.type
_entity.pdbx_description
1 polymer ?
#
loop_
_entity_poly.entity_id
_entity_poly.type
_entity_poly.pdbx_seq_one_letter_code
_entity_poly.pdbx_strand_id
1 'polypeptide(L)'
;PTTATAIELAQEFATIVRQRQPDLLDGWLARTAHSGIAPLTSFATGIRRDYGAVKAGVTLIYSNGPTEGHINRLKMLKRQMFGRAKLELLKIRLLAA
;
A
#
# COMPACT_ATOMS: atom_id res chain seq x y z
N PRO A 1 14.43 22.34 0.92
CA PRO A 1 13.82 22.03 2.23
C PRO A 1 12.72 20.95 2.13
N THR A 2 11.68 21.17 1.31
CA THR A 2 10.49 20.30 1.22
C THR A 2 10.79 18.84 0.83
N THR A 3 11.71 18.61 -0.11
CA THR A 3 12.05 17.25 -0.58
C THR A 3 12.77 16.43 0.48
N ALA A 4 13.68 17.04 1.25
CA ALA A 4 14.42 16.34 2.30
C ALA A 4 13.45 15.85 3.39
N THR A 5 12.55 16.72 3.86
CA THR A 5 11.49 16.37 4.81
C THR A 5 10.56 15.29 4.26
N ALA A 6 10.22 15.33 2.97
CA ALA A 6 9.39 14.30 2.35
C ALA A 6 10.06 12.91 2.37
N ILE A 7 11.36 12.87 2.05
CA ILE A 7 12.15 11.63 2.07
C ILE A 7 12.24 11.07 3.49
N GLU A 8 12.52 11.93 4.47
CA GLU A 8 12.60 11.54 5.88
C GLU A 8 11.30 10.91 6.37
N LEU A 9 10.16 11.58 6.17
CA LEU A 9 8.85 11.06 6.57
C LEU A 9 8.50 9.75 5.86
N ALA A 10 8.87 9.60 4.59
CA ALA A 10 8.63 8.37 3.84
C ALA A 10 9.51 7.21 4.33
N GLN A 11 10.78 7.47 4.62
CA GLN A 11 11.71 6.47 5.16
C GLN A 11 11.31 6.03 6.57
N GLU A 12 10.86 6.96 7.40
CA GLU A 12 10.38 6.67 8.74
C GLU A 12 9.12 5.78 8.69
N PHE A 13 8.15 6.12 7.83
CA PHE A 13 6.98 5.27 7.62
C PHE A 13 7.37 3.86 7.16
N ALA A 14 8.26 3.77 6.17
CA ALA A 14 8.75 2.48 5.67
C ALA A 14 9.41 1.66 6.78
N THR A 15 10.12 2.31 7.70
CA THR A 15 10.75 1.67 8.87
C THR A 15 9.69 1.15 9.83
N ILE A 16 8.69 1.96 10.19
CA ILE A 16 7.57 1.57 11.05
C ILE A 16 6.88 0.32 10.51
N VAL A 17 6.59 0.28 9.20
CA VAL A 17 5.92 -0.87 8.56
C VAL A 17 6.83 -2.10 8.51
N ARG A 18 8.09 -1.95 8.09
CA ARG A 18 9.02 -3.09 7.96
C ARG A 18 9.40 -3.70 9.30
N GLN A 19 9.56 -2.87 10.32
CA GLN A 19 9.94 -3.28 11.67
C GLN A 19 8.73 -3.56 12.58
N ARG A 20 7.50 -3.39 12.07
CA ARG A 20 6.25 -3.71 12.78
C ARG A 20 6.13 -2.97 14.12
N GLN A 21 6.28 -1.65 14.09
CA GLN A 21 6.26 -0.78 15.27
C GLN A 21 4.97 0.05 15.35
N PRO A 22 3.80 -0.55 15.67
CA PRO A 22 2.52 0.14 15.63
C PRO A 22 2.44 1.34 16.59
N ASP A 23 3.21 1.34 17.67
CA ASP A 23 3.21 2.41 18.67
C ASP A 23 3.79 3.72 18.13
N LEU A 24 4.62 3.68 17.09
CA LEU A 24 5.18 4.87 16.45
C LEU A 24 4.24 5.49 15.41
N LEU A 25 3.18 4.78 15.01
CA LEU A 25 2.32 5.19 13.90
C LEU A 25 1.56 6.48 14.20
N ASP A 26 1.06 6.64 15.43
CA ASP A 26 0.27 7.83 15.82
C ASP A 26 1.13 9.10 15.84
N GLY A 27 2.35 9.00 16.37
CA GLY A 27 3.32 10.09 16.37
C GLY A 27 3.73 10.49 14.96
N TRP A 28 3.99 9.50 14.10
CA TRP A 28 4.29 9.75 12.69
C TRP A 28 3.11 10.41 11.95
N LEU A 29 1.88 9.95 12.16
CA LEU A 29 0.68 10.55 11.55
C LEU A 29 0.50 12.01 11.97
N ALA A 30 0.75 12.34 13.24
CA ALA A 30 0.67 13.70 13.73
C ALA A 30 1.70 14.62 13.04
N ARG A 31 2.97 14.20 12.92
CA ARG A 31 4.00 14.98 12.23
C ARG A 31 3.71 15.13 10.73
N THR A 32 3.33 14.03 10.07
CA THR A 32 3.03 14.05 8.63
C THR A 32 1.86 14.97 8.29
N ALA A 33 0.84 15.03 9.16
CA ALA A 33 -0.28 15.96 9.00
C ALA A 33 0.16 17.44 9.04
N HIS A 34 1.14 17.79 9.89
CA HIS A 34 1.66 19.15 10.05
C HIS A 34 2.88 19.45 9.17
N SER A 35 3.27 18.55 8.26
CA SER A 35 4.47 18.69 7.42
C SER A 35 4.39 19.84 6.40
N GLY A 36 3.19 20.37 6.13
CA GLY A 36 2.96 21.37 5.08
C GLY A 36 3.07 20.82 3.65
N ILE A 37 3.26 19.51 3.49
CA ILE A 37 3.43 18.85 2.19
C ILE A 37 2.09 18.21 1.81
N ALA A 38 1.32 18.87 0.94
CA ALA A 38 -0.06 18.48 0.65
C ALA A 38 -0.26 16.99 0.29
N PRO A 39 0.59 16.34 -0.53
CA PRO A 39 0.49 14.89 -0.78
C PRO A 39 0.63 14.04 0.49
N LEU A 40 1.54 14.40 1.40
CA LEU A 40 1.77 13.67 2.64
C LEU A 40 0.67 13.90 3.67
N THR A 41 0.18 15.14 3.79
CA THR A 41 -1.00 15.44 4.62
C THR A 41 -2.24 14.66 4.15
N SER A 42 -2.44 14.57 2.83
CA SER A 42 -3.53 13.77 2.24
C SER A 42 -3.34 12.28 2.51
N PHE A 43 -2.11 11.78 2.39
CA PHE A 43 -1.77 10.38 2.72
C PHE A 43 -2.04 10.04 4.19
N ALA A 44 -1.61 10.90 5.13
CA ALA A 44 -1.90 10.74 6.55
C ALA A 44 -3.41 10.74 6.85
N THR A 45 -4.17 11.57 6.14
CA THR A 45 -5.64 11.60 6.25
C THR A 45 -6.27 10.29 5.76
N GLY A 46 -5.77 9.73 4.65
CA GLY A 46 -6.18 8.42 4.15
C GLY A 46 -5.89 7.30 5.15
N ILE A 47 -4.68 7.26 5.71
CA ILE A 47 -4.34 6.28 6.75
C ILE A 47 -5.26 6.41 7.97
N ARG A 48 -5.57 7.64 8.41
CA ARG A 48 -6.49 7.83 9.55
C ARG A 48 -7.89 7.28 9.29
N ARG A 49 -8.39 7.38 8.05
CA ARG A 49 -9.69 6.81 7.66
C ARG A 49 -9.70 5.29 7.81
N ASP A 50 -8.62 4.64 7.40
CA ASP A 50 -8.48 3.18 7.43
C ASP A 50 -7.57 2.70 8.58
N TYR A 51 -7.50 3.45 9.68
CA TYR A 51 -6.49 3.28 10.74
C TYR A 51 -6.47 1.86 11.31
N GLY A 52 -7.64 1.27 11.57
CA GLY A 52 -7.73 -0.09 12.09
C GLY A 52 -7.07 -1.12 11.16
N ALA A 53 -7.30 -1.00 9.86
CA ALA A 53 -6.71 -1.88 8.86
C ALA A 53 -5.20 -1.66 8.73
N VAL A 54 -4.74 -0.40 8.73
CA VAL A 54 -3.31 -0.07 8.65
C VAL A 54 -2.57 -0.54 9.90
N LYS A 55 -3.09 -0.27 11.09
CA LYS A 55 -2.51 -0.72 12.36
C LYS A 55 -2.44 -2.24 12.42
N ALA A 56 -3.48 -2.95 12.00
CA ALA A 56 -3.47 -4.40 11.88
C ALA A 56 -2.39 -4.88 10.89
N GLY A 57 -2.25 -4.22 9.74
CA GLY A 57 -1.20 -4.52 8.74
C GLY A 57 0.23 -4.31 9.27
N VAL A 58 0.44 -3.34 10.15
CA VAL A 58 1.74 -3.13 10.82
C VAL A 58 1.97 -4.14 11.95
N THR A 59 0.91 -4.54 12.66
CA THR A 59 1.01 -5.39 13.86
C THR A 59 1.10 -6.88 13.54
N LEU A 60 0.22 -7.38 12.66
CA LEU A 60 0.01 -8.81 12.45
C LEU A 60 0.98 -9.40 11.45
N ILE A 61 1.51 -10.60 11.71
CA ILE A 61 2.48 -11.28 10.83
C ILE A 61 1.96 -11.58 9.41
N TYR A 62 0.65 -11.48 9.19
CA TYR A 62 0.01 -11.75 7.92
C TYR A 62 0.33 -10.68 6.87
N SER A 63 0.42 -11.12 5.62
CA SER A 63 0.67 -10.25 4.47
C SER A 63 -0.32 -10.58 3.36
N ASN A 64 -0.82 -9.54 2.68
CA ASN A 64 -1.61 -9.68 1.47
C ASN A 64 -0.77 -10.00 0.23
N GLY A 65 0.56 -10.16 0.38
CA GLY A 65 1.49 -10.42 -0.72
C GLY A 65 1.09 -11.56 -1.67
N PRO A 66 0.73 -12.77 -1.19
CA PRO A 66 0.29 -13.86 -2.05
C PRO A 66 -0.97 -13.51 -2.86
N THR A 67 -1.96 -12.90 -2.21
CA THR A 67 -3.21 -12.46 -2.84
C THR A 67 -2.94 -11.38 -3.89
N GLU A 68 -2.12 -10.39 -3.57
CA GLU A 68 -1.70 -9.34 -4.50
C GLU A 68 -0.89 -9.90 -5.67
N GLY A 69 -0.05 -10.91 -5.43
CA GLY A 69 0.67 -11.64 -6.47
C GLY A 69 -0.29 -12.28 -7.48
N HIS A 70 -1.30 -13.00 -7.01
CA HIS A 70 -2.34 -13.57 -7.88
C HIS A 70 -3.12 -12.49 -8.64
N ILE A 71 -3.50 -11.41 -7.98
CA ILE A 71 -4.18 -10.27 -8.61
C ILE A 71 -3.29 -9.63 -9.69
N ASN A 72 -2.00 -9.48 -9.43
CA ASN A 72 -1.05 -8.91 -10.39
C ASN A 72 -0.85 -9.82 -11.60
N ARG A 73 -0.74 -11.14 -11.40
CA ARG A 73 -0.71 -12.13 -12.49
C ARG A 73 -1.97 -12.05 -13.35
N LEU A 74 -3.14 -11.96 -12.71
CA LEU A 74 -4.42 -11.82 -13.40
C LEU A 74 -4.48 -10.52 -14.22
N LYS A 75 -4.08 -9.38 -13.62
CA LYS A 75 -4.03 -8.07 -14.29
C LYS A 75 -3.06 -8.11 -15.47
N MET A 76 -1.91 -8.76 -15.35
CA MET A 76 -0.92 -8.93 -16.42
C MET A 76 -1.51 -9.73 -17.59
N LEU A 77 -2.11 -10.89 -17.33
CA LEU A 77 -2.76 -11.71 -18.38
C LEU A 77 -3.84 -10.91 -19.12
N LYS A 78 -4.68 -10.16 -18.39
CA LYS A 78 -5.70 -9.30 -18.99
C LYS A 78 -5.08 -8.19 -19.87
N ARG A 79 -3.97 -7.60 -19.44
CA ARG A 79 -3.23 -6.57 -20.20
C ARG A 79 -2.59 -7.12 -21.47
N GLN A 80 -2.03 -8.33 -21.44
CA GLN A 80 -1.51 -9.03 -22.63
C GLN A 80 -2.60 -9.27 -23.69
N MET A 81 -3.86 -9.31 -23.27
CA MET A 81 -5.03 -9.47 -24.14
C MET A 81 -5.71 -8.13 -24.46
N PHE A 82 -5.01 -7.00 -24.27
CA PHE A 82 -5.50 -5.65 -24.52
C PHE A 82 -6.82 -5.32 -23.81
N GLY A 83 -7.07 -5.95 -22.65
CA GLY A 83 -8.30 -5.77 -21.88
C GLY A 83 -9.54 -6.44 -22.47
N ARG A 84 -9.42 -7.14 -23.62
CA ARG A 84 -10.56 -7.73 -24.36
C ARG A 84 -11.00 -9.10 -23.85
N ALA A 85 -10.27 -9.68 -22.91
CA ALA A 85 -10.63 -10.95 -22.30
C ALA A 85 -11.84 -10.81 -21.37
N LYS A 86 -12.98 -11.41 -21.76
CA LYS A 86 -14.11 -11.67 -20.85
C LYS A 86 -13.71 -12.74 -19.82
N LEU A 87 -14.50 -12.88 -18.75
CA LEU A 87 -14.17 -13.71 -17.60
C LEU A 87 -13.78 -15.14 -17.97
N GLU A 88 -14.55 -15.81 -18.84
CA GLU A 88 -14.28 -17.18 -19.28
C GLU A 88 -12.91 -17.33 -19.96
N LEU A 89 -12.60 -16.43 -20.88
CA LEU A 89 -11.31 -16.46 -21.59
C LEU A 89 -10.14 -16.16 -20.65
N LEU A 90 -10.33 -15.25 -19.70
CA LEU A 90 -9.33 -14.94 -18.68
C LEU A 90 -9.10 -16.13 -17.73
N LYS A 91 -10.15 -16.86 -17.37
CA LYS A 91 -10.08 -18.07 -16.55
C LYS A 91 -9.30 -19.18 -17.26
N ILE A 92 -9.60 -19.45 -18.53
CA ILE A 92 -8.87 -20.43 -19.34
C ILE A 92 -7.38 -20.07 -19.40
N ARG A 93 -7.07 -18.80 -19.68
CA ARG A 93 -5.67 -18.31 -19.75
C ARG A 93 -4.93 -18.39 -18.43
N LEU A 94 -5.61 -18.16 -17.30
CA LEU A 94 -5.01 -18.25 -15.97
C LEU A 94 -4.70 -19.69 -15.57
N LEU A 95 -5.57 -20.64 -15.92
CA LEU A 95 -5.41 -22.06 -15.62
C LEU A 95 -4.39 -22.75 -16.53
N ALA A 96 -4.24 -22.27 -17.76
CA ALA A 96 -3.29 -22.81 -18.74
C ALA A 96 -1.87 -22.25 -18.63
N ALA A 97 -1.64 -21.25 -17.76
CA ALA A 97 -0.37 -20.54 -17.60
C ALA A 97 0.39 -20.97 -16.36
#